data_AF-A0A1Q7WZ15-F1
#
_entry.id   AF-A0A1Q7WZ15-F1
#
_cell.length_a   1.000
_cell.length_b   1.000
_cell.length_c   1.000
_cell.angle_alpha   90.00
_cell.angle_beta   90.00
_cell.angle_gamma   90.00
#
_symmetry.space_group_name_H-M   'P 1'
#
loop_
_entity.id
_entity.type
_entity.pdbx_description
1 polymer ?
#
loop_
_entity_poly.entity_id
_entity_poly.type
_entity_poly.pdbx_seq_one_letter_code
_entity_poly.pdbx_strand_id
1 'polypeptide(L)'
;MDFEGLIRQTSESVRSALEAAQRRAEEIVQEAEAEAERIRAAAEAKARERLDQVRQALEQLEAGLGGKSTPPESNPEPKAEPEQRKPEVPEPKPAPAKQAHGELSTDELIERVKEGGASSTPEVEPAAQNSNDGPRDDAGAARLVAMKLALDGTARDEARKQLAADYHVADLDSLLDEVYAKAGR
;
A
#
# COMPACT_ATOMS: atom_id res chain seq x y z
N MET A 1 -11.19 40.11 42.09
CA MET A 1 -10.95 38.80 41.46
C MET A 1 -10.47 37.91 42.59
N ASP A 2 -11.34 37.04 43.07
CA ASP A 2 -11.11 36.30 44.32
C ASP A 2 -10.43 34.96 44.01
N PHE A 3 -9.23 34.77 44.55
CA PHE A 3 -8.37 33.62 44.28
C PHE A 3 -9.00 32.28 44.69
N GLU A 4 -9.77 32.27 45.79
CA GLU A 4 -10.48 31.08 46.26
C GLU A 4 -11.58 30.62 45.30
N GLY A 5 -12.27 31.55 44.64
CA GLY A 5 -13.29 31.23 43.62
C GLY A 5 -12.69 30.54 42.40
N LEU A 6 -11.50 30.98 41.98
CA LEU A 6 -10.81 30.41 40.82
C LEU A 6 -10.32 28.98 41.09
N ILE A 7 -9.82 28.69 42.29
CA ILE A 7 -9.40 27.33 42.69
C ILE A 7 -10.60 26.38 42.68
N ARG A 8 -11.75 26.82 43.22
CA ARG A 8 -12.97 26.00 43.24
C ARG A 8 -13.48 25.70 41.84
N GLN A 9 -13.56 26.72 40.98
CA GLN A 9 -13.98 26.56 39.58
C GLN A 9 -13.04 25.65 38.80
N THR A 10 -11.73 25.78 39.02
CA THR A 10 -10.73 24.91 38.37
C THR A 10 -10.89 23.47 38.83
N SER A 11 -11.12 23.23 40.13
CA SER A 11 -11.32 21.88 40.67
C SER A 11 -12.59 21.22 40.12
N GLU A 12 -13.67 21.99 39.99
CA GLU A 12 -14.92 21.53 39.36
C GLU A 12 -14.72 21.23 37.87
N SER A 13 -13.94 22.05 37.17
CA SER A 13 -13.61 21.84 35.75
C SER A 13 -12.77 20.57 35.55
N VAL A 14 -11.76 20.33 36.40
CA VAL A 14 -10.94 19.12 36.35
C VAL A 14 -11.78 17.87 36.65
N ARG A 15 -12.68 17.93 37.65
CA ARG A 15 -13.59 16.82 37.95
C ARG A 15 -14.51 16.52 36.76
N SER A 16 -15.12 17.55 36.17
CA SER A 16 -15.97 17.36 34.99
C SER A 16 -15.20 16.80 33.79
N ALA A 17 -13.96 17.23 33.59
CA ALA A 17 -13.13 16.70 32.51
C ALA A 17 -12.77 15.23 32.72
N LEU A 18 -12.48 14.82 33.96
CA LEU A 18 -12.22 13.42 34.32
C LEU A 18 -13.45 12.54 34.10
N GLU A 19 -14.63 12.98 34.52
CA GLU A 19 -15.89 12.25 34.30
C GLU A 19 -16.20 12.10 32.80
N ALA A 20 -15.99 13.16 32.02
CA ALA A 20 -16.17 13.11 30.57
C ALA A 20 -15.14 12.18 29.89
N ALA A 21 -13.88 12.21 30.34
CA ALA A 21 -12.84 11.33 29.84
C ALA A 21 -13.13 9.86 30.17
N GLN A 22 -13.62 9.57 31.37
CA GLN A 22 -13.99 8.22 31.78
C GLN A 22 -15.15 7.68 30.94
N ARG A 23 -16.22 8.47 30.75
CA ARG A 23 -17.35 8.05 29.89
C ARG A 23 -16.90 7.74 28.46
N ARG A 24 -16.06 8.60 27.88
CA ARG A 24 -15.50 8.36 26.55
C ARG A 24 -14.65 7.10 26.50
N ALA A 25 -13.85 6.84 27.54
CA ALA A 25 -13.06 5.61 27.59
C ALA A 25 -13.95 4.36 27.65
N GLU A 26 -15.03 4.39 28.43
CA GLU A 26 -16.01 3.32 28.50
C GLU A 26 -16.74 3.11 27.16
N GLU A 27 -17.12 4.19 26.47
CA GLU A 27 -17.71 4.14 25.13
C GLU A 27 -16.76 3.50 24.11
N ILE A 28 -15.48 3.91 24.11
CA ILE A 28 -14.47 3.36 23.19
C ILE A 28 -14.27 1.86 23.45
N VAL A 29 -14.21 1.43 24.70
CA VAL A 29 -14.07 0.01 25.04
C VAL A 29 -15.29 -0.78 24.55
N GLN A 30 -16.51 -0.28 24.81
CA GLN A 30 -17.73 -0.95 24.36
C GLN A 30 -17.81 -1.04 22.83
N GLU A 31 -17.43 0.03 22.12
CA GLU A 31 -17.39 0.02 20.66
C GLU A 31 -16.36 -0.98 20.13
N ALA A 32 -15.15 -0.98 20.69
CA ALA A 32 -14.09 -1.90 20.30
C ALA A 32 -14.46 -3.37 20.57
N GLU A 33 -15.13 -3.66 21.69
CA GLU A 33 -15.63 -5.00 21.99
C GLU A 33 -16.71 -5.44 20.99
N ALA A 34 -17.68 -4.57 20.71
CA ALA A 34 -18.73 -4.84 19.73
C ALA A 34 -18.15 -5.05 18.32
N GLU A 35 -17.14 -4.28 17.93
CA GLU A 35 -16.44 -4.45 16.65
C GLU A 35 -15.65 -5.77 16.62
N ALA A 36 -14.92 -6.09 17.69
CA ALA A 36 -14.18 -7.35 17.78
C ALA A 36 -15.11 -8.57 17.67
N GLU A 37 -16.29 -8.52 18.29
CA GLU A 37 -17.32 -9.56 18.14
C GLU A 37 -17.81 -9.67 16.70
N ARG A 38 -18.08 -8.55 16.02
CA ARG A 38 -18.48 -8.54 14.60
C ARG A 38 -17.41 -9.16 13.71
N ILE A 39 -16.15 -8.78 13.90
CA ILE A 39 -15.02 -9.31 13.13
C ILE A 39 -14.89 -10.82 13.36
N ARG A 40 -14.95 -11.27 14.62
CA ARG A 40 -14.90 -12.70 14.94
C ARG A 40 -16.05 -13.46 14.28
N ALA A 41 -17.28 -12.98 14.41
CA ALA A 41 -18.45 -13.62 13.82
C ALA A 41 -18.33 -13.71 12.28
N ALA A 42 -17.87 -12.63 11.63
CA ALA A 42 -17.65 -12.63 10.18
C ALA A 42 -16.53 -13.57 9.75
N ALA A 43 -15.42 -13.64 10.51
CA ALA A 43 -14.32 -14.56 10.25
C ALA A 43 -14.76 -16.01 10.41
N GLU A 44 -15.53 -16.33 11.46
CA GLU A 44 -16.08 -17.67 11.68
C GLU A 44 -17.06 -18.07 10.56
N ALA A 45 -17.92 -17.16 10.12
CA ALA A 45 -18.84 -17.42 9.00
C ALA A 45 -18.07 -17.75 7.72
N LYS A 46 -17.04 -16.96 7.38
CA LYS A 46 -16.17 -17.21 6.22
C LYS A 46 -15.40 -18.53 6.35
N ALA A 47 -14.92 -18.87 7.55
CA ALA A 47 -14.24 -20.13 7.80
C ALA A 47 -15.17 -21.33 7.57
N ARG A 48 -16.43 -21.24 8.01
CA ARG A 48 -17.44 -22.28 7.76
C ARG A 48 -17.73 -22.42 6.27
N GLU A 49 -17.93 -21.31 5.56
CA GLU A 49 -18.13 -21.32 4.11
C GLU A 49 -16.97 -22.00 3.37
N ARG A 50 -15.72 -21.69 3.75
CA ARG A 50 -14.53 -22.35 3.17
C ARG A 50 -14.53 -23.85 3.43
N LEU A 51 -14.89 -24.29 4.64
CA LEU A 51 -14.97 -25.73 4.95
C LEU A 51 -16.04 -26.42 4.11
N ASP A 52 -17.19 -25.78 3.89
CA ASP A 52 -18.25 -26.33 3.07
C ASP A 52 -17.86 -26.38 1.58
N GLN A 53 -17.16 -25.36 1.07
CA GLN A 53 -16.58 -25.39 -0.28
C GLN A 53 -15.58 -26.55 -0.45
N VAL A 54 -14.70 -26.78 0.55
CA VAL A 54 -13.73 -27.87 0.51
C VAL A 54 -14.43 -29.23 0.53
N ARG A 55 -15.48 -29.40 1.34
CA ARG A 55 -16.29 -30.63 1.35
C ARG A 55 -16.93 -30.89 -0.01
N GLN A 56 -17.55 -29.88 -0.60
CA GLN A 56 -18.16 -30.00 -1.94
C GLN A 56 -17.13 -30.34 -3.02
N ALA A 57 -15.95 -29.72 -2.97
CA ALA A 57 -14.87 -30.02 -3.91
C ALA A 57 -14.35 -31.46 -3.76
N LEU A 58 -14.27 -31.96 -2.52
CA LEU A 58 -13.90 -33.35 -2.25
C LEU A 58 -14.94 -34.32 -2.79
N GLU A 59 -16.24 -34.08 -2.54
CA GLU A 59 -17.33 -34.90 -3.07
C GLU A 59 -17.33 -34.94 -4.61
N GLN A 60 -17.07 -33.80 -5.26
CA GLN A 60 -16.95 -33.74 -6.72
C GLN A 60 -15.74 -34.54 -7.24
N LEU A 61 -14.60 -34.48 -6.55
CA LEU A 61 -13.42 -35.25 -6.91
C LEU A 61 -13.65 -36.75 -6.71
N GLU A 62 -14.27 -37.16 -5.60
CA GLU A 62 -14.64 -38.55 -5.33
C GLU A 62 -15.63 -39.07 -6.38
N ALA A 63 -16.63 -38.27 -6.75
CA ALA A 63 -17.57 -38.61 -7.82
C ALA A 63 -16.87 -38.71 -9.18
N GLY A 64 -15.92 -37.82 -9.48
CA GLY A 64 -15.12 -37.84 -10.72
C GLY A 64 -14.12 -39.00 -10.78
N LEU A 65 -13.63 -39.49 -9.63
CA LEU A 65 -12.76 -40.66 -9.55
C LEU A 65 -13.56 -41.98 -9.57
N GLY A 66 -14.80 -41.98 -9.06
CA GLY A 66 -15.73 -43.12 -9.10
C GLY A 66 -16.47 -43.26 -10.43
N GLY A 67 -16.64 -42.16 -11.17
CA GLY A 67 -17.16 -42.13 -12.53
C GLY A 67 -16.03 -42.41 -13.52
N LYS A 68 -15.97 -43.63 -14.06
CA LYS A 68 -15.09 -44.07 -15.15
C LYS A 68 -14.64 -42.91 -16.05
N SER A 69 -13.35 -42.59 -16.00
CA SER A 69 -12.70 -41.63 -16.89
C SER A 69 -13.05 -41.90 -18.35
N THR A 70 -14.04 -41.19 -18.88
CA THR A 70 -14.12 -40.92 -20.32
C THR A 70 -13.44 -39.58 -20.54
N PRO A 71 -12.27 -39.56 -21.20
CA PRO A 71 -11.63 -38.30 -21.57
C PRO A 71 -12.57 -37.50 -22.47
N PRO A 72 -12.80 -36.20 -22.23
CA PRO A 72 -13.27 -35.34 -23.28
C PRO A 72 -12.15 -35.24 -24.33
N GLU A 73 -12.28 -36.03 -25.40
CA GLU A 73 -11.50 -35.88 -26.62
C GLU A 73 -11.90 -34.55 -27.26
N SER A 74 -11.17 -33.50 -26.91
CA SER A 74 -11.16 -32.22 -27.62
C SER A 74 -9.78 -31.63 -27.44
N ASN A 75 -8.83 -32.24 -28.16
CA ASN A 75 -7.60 -31.58 -28.56
C ASN A 75 -7.95 -30.73 -29.78
N PRO A 76 -8.14 -29.40 -29.66
CA PRO A 76 -8.07 -28.57 -30.85
C PRO A 76 -6.59 -28.59 -31.26
N GLU A 77 -6.28 -29.32 -32.34
CA GLU A 77 -5.02 -29.14 -33.06
C GLU A 77 -4.79 -27.63 -33.24
N PRO A 78 -3.67 -27.07 -32.73
CA PRO A 78 -3.32 -25.71 -33.06
C PRO A 78 -3.04 -25.67 -34.56
N LYS A 79 -4.00 -25.14 -35.32
CA LYS A 79 -3.80 -24.72 -36.70
C LYS A 79 -2.53 -23.87 -36.71
N ALA A 80 -1.50 -24.38 -37.37
CA ALA A 80 -0.29 -23.64 -37.68
C ALA A 80 -0.69 -22.38 -38.45
N GLU A 81 -0.71 -21.25 -37.74
CA GLU A 81 -0.82 -19.93 -38.34
C GLU A 81 0.55 -19.58 -38.97
N PRO A 82 0.59 -19.06 -40.20
CA PRO A 82 1.83 -18.93 -40.95
C PRO A 82 2.81 -17.99 -40.24
N GLU A 83 4.09 -18.36 -40.23
CA GLU A 83 5.20 -17.53 -39.76
C GLU A 83 5.13 -16.11 -40.35
N GLN A 84 4.72 -15.14 -39.53
CA GLN A 84 5.02 -13.74 -39.80
C GLN A 84 6.55 -13.60 -39.80
N ARG A 85 7.11 -13.41 -40.99
CA ARG A 85 8.51 -13.02 -41.16
C ARG A 85 8.79 -11.77 -40.32
N LYS A 86 9.62 -11.92 -39.29
CA LYS A 86 10.28 -10.79 -38.62
C LYS A 86 10.99 -9.95 -39.68
N PRO A 87 10.83 -8.62 -39.73
CA PRO A 87 11.83 -7.77 -40.35
C PRO A 87 13.12 -7.88 -39.52
N GLU A 88 14.22 -8.30 -40.15
CA GLU A 88 15.57 -8.21 -39.58
C GLU A 88 15.86 -6.73 -39.30
N VAL A 89 15.89 -6.35 -38.02
CA VAL A 89 16.51 -5.09 -37.60
C VAL A 89 18.02 -5.34 -37.63
N PRO A 90 18.82 -4.50 -38.33
CA PRO A 90 20.26 -4.70 -38.43
C PRO A 90 20.90 -4.68 -37.05
N GLU A 91 21.79 -5.65 -36.77
CA GLU A 91 22.59 -5.71 -35.54
C GLU A 91 23.34 -4.38 -35.33
N PRO A 92 23.20 -3.72 -34.17
CA PRO A 92 24.05 -2.60 -33.85
C PRO A 92 25.47 -3.12 -33.60
N LYS A 93 26.42 -2.69 -34.43
CA LYS A 93 27.86 -2.81 -34.19
C LYS A 93 28.20 -2.36 -32.75
N PRO A 94 29.09 -3.05 -32.03
CA PRO A 94 29.50 -2.61 -30.70
C PRO A 94 30.23 -1.26 -30.82
N ALA A 95 29.66 -0.23 -30.21
CA ALA A 95 30.34 1.05 -30.01
C ALA A 95 31.44 0.88 -28.93
N PRO A 96 32.60 1.54 -29.08
CA PRO A 96 33.79 1.31 -28.26
C PRO A 96 33.56 1.72 -26.80
N ALA A 97 33.87 0.80 -25.88
CA ALA A 97 33.94 1.07 -24.45
C ALA A 97 35.04 2.09 -24.13
N LYS A 98 34.68 3.34 -23.81
CA LYS A 98 35.50 4.27 -23.02
C LYS A 98 34.61 5.30 -22.30
N GLN A 99 34.50 5.20 -20.98
CA GLN A 99 35.07 6.12 -19.98
C GLN A 99 34.23 6.13 -18.68
N ALA A 100 34.82 5.46 -17.67
CA ALA A 100 34.76 5.75 -16.24
C ALA A 100 33.61 6.64 -15.74
N HIS A 101 32.58 5.99 -15.19
CA HIS A 101 31.87 6.60 -14.09
C HIS A 101 32.89 6.86 -12.98
N GLY A 102 33.01 8.12 -12.56
CA GLY A 102 33.78 8.49 -11.39
C GLY A 102 33.17 7.82 -10.17
N GLU A 103 33.70 6.66 -9.81
CA GLU A 103 33.58 6.14 -8.46
C GLU A 103 34.38 7.10 -7.59
N LEU A 104 33.68 7.94 -6.83
CA LEU A 104 34.29 8.66 -5.72
C LEU A 104 35.02 7.62 -4.89
N SER A 105 36.33 7.82 -4.67
CA SER A 105 37.12 6.86 -3.91
C SER A 105 36.58 6.79 -2.49
N THR A 106 36.64 5.61 -1.87
CA THR A 106 36.28 5.40 -0.45
C THR A 106 36.98 6.42 0.47
N ASP A 107 38.17 6.89 0.08
CA ASP A 107 38.90 7.93 0.80
C ASP A 107 38.22 9.31 0.76
N GLU A 108 37.58 9.70 -0.35
CA GLU A 108 36.85 10.99 -0.46
C GLU A 108 35.56 11.00 0.39
N LEU A 109 34.95 9.83 0.59
CA LEU A 109 33.79 9.68 1.48
C LEU A 109 34.18 9.83 2.95
N ILE A 110 35.36 9.32 3.33
CA ILE A 110 35.87 9.41 4.71
C ILE A 110 36.26 10.85 5.06
N GLU A 111 36.81 11.60 4.12
CA GLU A 111 37.19 13.01 4.32
C GLU A 111 35.96 13.90 4.54
N ARG A 112 34.88 13.71 3.76
CA ARG A 112 33.61 14.42 3.92
C ARG A 112 32.94 14.19 5.27
N VAL A 113 33.05 12.97 5.82
CA VAL A 113 32.49 12.65 7.15
C VAL A 113 33.31 13.30 8.27
N LYS A 114 34.63 13.44 8.09
CA LYS A 114 35.48 14.20 9.03
C LYS A 114 35.21 15.70 9.01
N GLU A 115 34.88 16.27 7.85
CA GLU A 115 34.62 17.71 7.71
C GLU A 115 33.19 18.14 8.10
N GLY A 116 32.22 17.21 8.12
CA GLY A 116 30.81 17.49 8.47
C GLY A 116 30.43 17.38 9.96
N GLY A 117 31.42 17.19 10.85
CA GLY A 117 31.20 16.83 12.26
C GLY A 117 31.11 17.99 13.26
N ALA A 118 30.91 19.24 12.84
CA ALA A 118 30.85 20.37 13.79
C ALA A 118 29.83 21.45 13.41
N SER A 119 28.89 21.67 14.33
CA SER A 119 28.12 22.89 14.56
C SER A 119 26.98 23.24 13.59
N SER A 120 25.74 23.06 14.06
CA SER A 120 24.91 24.21 14.48
C SER A 120 23.61 23.71 15.12
N THR A 121 23.50 23.87 16.44
CA THR A 121 22.23 24.11 17.13
C THR A 121 21.71 25.49 16.72
N PRO A 122 20.46 25.63 16.24
CA PRO A 122 19.78 26.92 16.22
C PRO A 122 18.79 27.02 17.38
N GLU A 123 19.05 28.03 18.18
CA GLU A 123 18.15 28.77 19.05
C GLU A 123 16.96 29.33 18.25
N VAL A 124 15.89 29.68 18.96
CA VAL A 124 14.50 29.82 18.50
C VAL A 124 14.24 31.05 17.60
N GLU A 125 13.76 30.83 16.37
CA GLU A 125 12.81 31.71 15.63
C GLU A 125 11.97 30.84 14.66
N PRO A 126 10.66 31.10 14.49
CA PRO A 126 9.70 30.12 13.99
C PRO A 126 9.70 30.05 12.46
N ALA A 127 10.60 29.26 11.89
CA ALA A 127 10.57 28.90 10.49
C ALA A 127 9.65 27.69 10.28
N ALA A 128 8.50 27.95 9.66
CA ALA A 128 7.69 27.03 8.87
C ALA A 128 7.52 25.62 9.45
N GLN A 129 6.46 25.49 10.27
CA GLN A 129 5.43 24.46 10.08
C GLN A 129 5.81 23.36 9.08
N ASN A 130 6.43 22.30 9.59
CA ASN A 130 6.35 21.00 8.94
C ASN A 130 4.92 20.50 9.16
N SER A 131 3.95 21.19 8.54
CA SER A 131 2.56 20.78 8.48
C SER A 131 2.50 19.57 7.55
N ASN A 132 2.78 18.41 8.12
CA ASN A 132 2.14 17.18 7.66
C ASN A 132 0.66 17.11 8.12
N ASP A 133 0.09 18.23 8.55
CA ASP A 133 -1.35 18.46 8.67
C ASP A 133 -1.95 18.96 7.33
N GLY A 134 -1.75 18.17 6.28
CA GLY A 134 -2.71 18.09 5.17
C GLY A 134 -3.75 17.00 5.49
N PRO A 135 -4.88 16.91 4.76
CA PRO A 135 -5.73 15.72 4.83
C PRO A 135 -4.84 14.49 4.72
N ARG A 136 -5.14 13.40 5.46
CA ARG A 136 -4.42 12.13 5.35
C ARG A 136 -4.52 11.66 3.91
N ASP A 137 -3.59 12.11 3.06
CA ASP A 137 -3.55 11.74 1.67
C ASP A 137 -3.02 10.32 1.68
N ASP A 138 -3.85 9.38 1.24
CA ASP A 138 -3.47 7.98 1.11
C ASP A 138 -2.51 7.78 -0.07
N ALA A 139 -1.83 8.83 -0.53
CA ALA A 139 -0.91 8.87 -1.66
C ALA A 139 0.19 7.81 -1.55
N GLY A 140 0.68 7.53 -0.33
CA GLY A 140 1.64 6.46 -0.08
C GLY A 140 1.06 5.06 -0.34
N ALA A 141 -0.15 4.79 0.14
CA ALA A 141 -0.84 3.52 -0.05
C ALA A 141 -1.28 3.33 -1.51
N ALA A 142 -1.83 4.39 -2.12
CA ALA A 142 -2.18 4.46 -3.53
C ALA A 142 -0.96 4.16 -4.43
N ARG A 143 0.23 4.68 -4.10
CA ARG A 143 1.46 4.41 -4.87
C ARG A 143 1.80 2.91 -4.91
N LEU A 144 1.69 2.23 -3.78
CA LEU A 144 1.98 0.79 -3.68
C LEU A 144 0.98 -0.04 -4.47
N VAL A 145 -0.31 0.30 -4.39
CA VAL A 145 -1.37 -0.37 -5.13
C VAL A 145 -1.23 -0.12 -6.63
N ALA A 146 -0.96 1.13 -7.04
CA ALA A 146 -0.66 1.46 -8.44
C ALA A 146 0.53 0.65 -8.98
N MET A 147 1.59 0.48 -8.18
CA MET A 147 2.78 -0.27 -8.60
C MET A 147 2.46 -1.75 -8.78
N LYS A 148 1.65 -2.33 -7.89
CA LYS A 148 1.13 -3.68 -8.06
C LYS A 148 0.30 -3.81 -9.34
N LEU A 149 -0.65 -2.90 -9.57
CA LEU A 149 -1.50 -2.91 -10.77
C LEU A 149 -0.70 -2.76 -12.07
N ALA A 150 0.34 -1.93 -12.05
CA ALA A 150 1.24 -1.75 -13.19
C ALA A 150 2.06 -3.03 -13.47
N LEU A 151 2.55 -3.71 -12.42
CA LEU A 151 3.26 -5.00 -12.54
C LEU A 151 2.34 -6.13 -13.03
N ASP A 152 1.07 -6.09 -12.64
CA ASP A 152 0.04 -7.03 -13.09
C ASP A 152 -0.44 -6.74 -14.53
N GLY A 153 0.05 -5.67 -15.17
CA GLY A 153 -0.28 -5.30 -16.56
C GLY A 153 -1.61 -4.56 -16.73
N THR A 154 -2.19 -4.05 -15.64
CA THR A 154 -3.43 -3.26 -15.68
C THR A 154 -3.18 -1.94 -16.42
N ALA A 155 -4.14 -1.46 -17.22
CA ALA A 155 -3.99 -0.18 -17.90
C ALA A 155 -4.07 1.02 -16.93
N ARG A 156 -3.33 2.10 -17.22
CA ARG A 156 -3.29 3.33 -16.39
C ARG A 156 -4.69 3.89 -16.08
N ASP A 157 -5.57 3.90 -17.06
CA ASP A 157 -6.95 4.42 -16.91
C ASP A 157 -7.81 3.55 -15.98
N GLU A 158 -7.55 2.25 -15.94
CA GLU A 158 -8.26 1.32 -15.07
C GLU A 158 -7.73 1.40 -13.63
N ALA A 159 -6.40 1.50 -13.47
CA ALA A 159 -5.78 1.78 -12.18
C ALA A 159 -6.28 3.11 -11.59
N ARG A 160 -6.47 4.14 -12.42
CA ARG A 160 -7.07 5.42 -12.00
C ARG A 160 -8.47 5.26 -11.41
N LYS A 161 -9.32 4.46 -12.04
CA LYS A 161 -10.70 4.23 -11.55
C LYS A 161 -10.69 3.51 -10.20
N GLN A 162 -9.82 2.51 -10.05
CA GLN A 162 -9.70 1.75 -8.81
C GLN A 162 -9.14 2.62 -7.68
N LEU A 163 -8.08 3.38 -7.95
CA LEU A 163 -7.49 4.23 -6.92
C LEU A 163 -8.39 5.40 -6.52
N ALA A 164 -9.16 5.97 -7.45
CA ALA A 164 -10.11 7.04 -7.13
C ALA A 164 -11.32 6.56 -6.30
N ALA A 165 -11.62 5.25 -6.31
CA ALA A 165 -12.72 4.67 -5.52
C ALA A 165 -12.30 4.44 -4.06
N ASP A 166 -11.07 3.98 -3.85
CA ASP A 166 -10.61 3.47 -2.56
C ASP A 166 -9.64 4.40 -1.83
N TYR A 167 -9.03 5.37 -2.52
CA TYR A 167 -7.98 6.23 -1.97
C TYR A 167 -8.25 7.71 -2.27
N HIS A 168 -8.06 8.57 -1.27
CA HIS A 168 -8.12 10.01 -1.47
C HIS A 168 -6.72 10.55 -1.80
N VAL A 169 -6.47 10.88 -3.06
CA VAL A 169 -5.19 11.43 -3.55
C VAL A 169 -5.43 12.73 -4.30
N ALA A 170 -4.77 13.81 -3.87
CA ALA A 170 -4.91 15.14 -4.47
C ALA A 170 -4.50 15.18 -5.96
N ASP A 171 -3.45 14.44 -6.33
CA ASP A 171 -2.99 14.32 -7.72
C ASP A 171 -2.73 12.86 -8.12
N LEU A 172 -3.82 12.17 -8.49
CA LEU A 172 -3.78 10.78 -8.90
C LEU A 172 -3.11 10.59 -10.28
N ASP A 173 -3.24 11.57 -11.18
CA ASP A 173 -2.71 11.48 -12.53
C ASP A 173 -1.18 11.47 -12.55
N SER A 174 -0.56 12.39 -11.81
CA SER A 174 0.91 12.46 -11.69
C SER A 174 1.47 11.24 -10.97
N LEU A 175 0.78 10.75 -9.93
CA LEU A 175 1.17 9.54 -9.21
C LEU A 175 1.23 8.33 -10.14
N LEU A 176 0.21 8.13 -10.97
CA LEU A 176 0.14 7.01 -11.89
C LEU A 176 1.21 7.12 -12.99
N ASP A 177 1.49 8.32 -13.48
CA ASP A 177 2.54 8.52 -14.49
C ASP A 177 3.93 8.10 -13.96
N GLU A 178 4.29 8.54 -12.75
CA GLU A 178 5.55 8.15 -12.10
C GLU A 178 5.67 6.63 -11.92
N VAL A 179 4.58 5.99 -11.49
CA VAL A 179 4.58 4.55 -11.19
C VAL A 179 4.66 3.71 -12.47
N TYR A 180 3.90 4.05 -13.50
CA TYR A 180 3.92 3.33 -14.77
C TYR A 180 5.23 3.55 -15.54
N ALA A 181 5.81 4.74 -15.47
CA ALA A 181 7.14 5.00 -16.03
C ALA A 181 8.23 4.15 -15.35
N LYS A 182 8.08 3.86 -14.05
CA LYS A 182 9.02 3.04 -13.28
C LYS A 182 8.79 1.53 -13.46
N ALA A 183 7.54 1.09 -13.65
CA ALA A 183 7.19 -0.32 -13.83
C ALA A 183 7.48 -0.85 -15.24
N GLY A 184 7.51 0.01 -16.27
CA GLY A 184 7.82 -0.35 -17.66
C GLY A 184 9.32 -0.35 -18.03
N ARG A 185 10.23 -0.27 -17.05
CA ARG A 185 11.68 -0.22 -17.24
C ARG A 185 12.39 -1.48 -16.78
#